data_AF-A0A2T4WUT1-F1
#
_entry.id   AF-A0A2T4WUT1-F1
#
_cell.length_a   1.000
_cell.length_b   1.000
_cell.length_c   1.000
_cell.angle_alpha   90.00
_cell.angle_beta   90.00
_cell.angle_gamma   90.00
#
_symmetry.space_group_name_H-M   'P 1'
#
loop_
_entity.id
_entity.type
_entity.pdbx_description
1 polymer ?
#
loop_
_entity_poly.entity_id
_entity_poly.type
_entity_poly.pdbx_seq_one_letter_code
_entity_poly.pdbx_strand_id
1 'polypeptide(L)'
;NSQHVLPRDQYTVLEMQSGYSHERLSAEPIWITLGKLGLPVAGHHTTQSPYTPGYFPVSGQRDETLNRARTESEEVLQKDHVMVFNGYNKRLQYDAVLTARNVEWVDASAWQNVGSLWAEPAPKAFQLELEAGPVLYGLVTGDALPERAESGSAESGSTESESTGSGETQPVASKSQYTTIWIGTRPDLKTAVRVTEQPAEQTSPAGRELARYFSEPIRLETQDGPVFTRFRLFELRDDGTQFMLYHPAIHIVESNNDPVLERYRETVQGWFGNSSTFAYRRGSFGPTLMNGGDGTAEDRYLETAELLTRVHQAGAEFLWREGDPVLMADYFPLSDSIDHTLLGYLDPRQPDYDAELAEKVIAFRARVWQLVDLRLQHLLDLADEADATLFLSGDHGMRATWMQHYPNNILRDAGLLVTDENGEIDLSKTVALSPNGYWISLNRTAWQEGIVTPEQEQDVIERVIEAMSSATGEDGQPLYEDLLIASEHPELGIGGPAGGDVYWKEQFGYRGNRFLTDDGAFSRASLGAGHGFDSREPDMHTAFCAYGNDFSAGRIPGVRTIDVVPTIADYLGVSAPANHTGTTVLAPLMEAIPATNPPINP
;
A
#
# COMPACT_ATOMS: atom_id res chain seq x y z
N ASN A 1 -3.63 7.88 -9.86
CA ASN A 1 -4.96 7.59 -9.25
C ASN A 1 -5.65 8.87 -8.75
N SER A 2 -5.72 9.91 -9.57
CA SER A 2 -6.51 11.11 -9.28
C SER A 2 -7.60 11.25 -10.31
N GLN A 3 -8.78 11.71 -9.87
CA GLN A 3 -9.96 11.89 -10.71
C GLN A 3 -10.44 13.33 -10.62
N HIS A 4 -11.26 13.75 -11.58
CA HIS A 4 -11.84 15.07 -11.55
C HIS A 4 -12.70 15.27 -10.31
N VAL A 5 -12.66 16.49 -9.78
CA VAL A 5 -13.56 16.95 -8.75
C VAL A 5 -14.95 17.22 -9.35
N LEU A 6 -16.00 16.78 -8.65
CA LEU A 6 -17.41 17.03 -8.97
C LEU A 6 -18.07 17.87 -7.87
N PRO A 7 -19.09 18.69 -8.18
CA PRO A 7 -19.76 18.84 -9.49
C PRO A 7 -19.03 19.77 -10.47
N ARG A 8 -19.09 19.49 -11.78
CA ARG A 8 -18.31 20.21 -12.81
C ARG A 8 -18.54 21.72 -12.83
N ASP A 9 -19.76 22.19 -12.55
CA ASP A 9 -20.10 23.63 -12.56
C ASP A 9 -19.51 24.43 -11.38
N GLN A 10 -18.86 23.76 -10.43
CA GLN A 10 -18.26 24.37 -9.24
C GLN A 10 -16.73 24.28 -9.21
N TYR A 11 -16.14 23.60 -10.19
CA TYR A 11 -14.73 23.28 -10.22
C TYR A 11 -14.20 23.34 -11.66
N THR A 12 -12.92 23.63 -11.82
CA THR A 12 -12.29 23.65 -13.13
C THR A 12 -11.88 22.23 -13.56
N VAL A 13 -11.68 22.03 -14.87
CA VAL A 13 -11.16 20.77 -15.43
C VAL A 13 -9.71 20.42 -14.97
N LEU A 14 -9.03 21.34 -14.28
CA LEU A 14 -7.70 21.09 -13.68
C LEU A 14 -7.79 20.54 -12.25
N GLU A 15 -8.93 20.70 -11.58
CA GLU A 15 -9.07 20.33 -10.18
C GLU A 15 -9.27 18.83 -10.03
N MET A 16 -8.19 18.19 -9.62
CA MET A 16 -8.12 16.75 -9.38
C MET A 16 -8.04 16.47 -7.89
N GLN A 17 -8.55 15.32 -7.50
CA GLN A 17 -8.31 14.80 -6.15
C GLN A 17 -8.05 13.30 -6.14
N SER A 18 -7.59 12.80 -5.00
CA SER A 18 -7.34 11.37 -4.80
C SER A 18 -8.60 10.55 -5.08
N GLY A 19 -8.47 9.54 -5.96
CA GLY A 19 -9.52 8.54 -6.20
C GLY A 19 -9.82 7.67 -4.98
N TYR A 20 -8.92 7.64 -4.00
CA TYR A 20 -9.11 6.92 -2.73
C TYR A 20 -9.96 7.69 -1.71
N SER A 21 -10.35 8.94 -2.02
CA SER A 21 -11.24 9.71 -1.15
C SER A 21 -12.67 9.17 -1.23
N HIS A 22 -13.25 8.88 -0.06
CA HIS A 22 -14.65 8.48 0.08
C HIS A 22 -15.63 9.51 -0.50
N GLU A 23 -15.23 10.79 -0.55
CA GLU A 23 -16.04 11.87 -1.12
C GLU A 23 -16.31 11.69 -2.62
N ARG A 24 -15.52 10.88 -3.34
CA ARG A 24 -15.76 10.62 -4.78
C ARG A 24 -16.55 9.37 -5.04
N LEU A 25 -16.82 8.60 -4.00
CA LEU A 25 -17.53 7.36 -4.15
C LEU A 25 -18.99 7.65 -4.53
N SER A 26 -19.33 7.29 -5.77
CA SER A 26 -20.66 7.41 -6.36
C SER A 26 -21.44 6.09 -6.31
N ALA A 27 -20.74 4.98 -6.09
CA ALA A 27 -21.31 3.66 -5.89
C ALA A 27 -21.52 3.37 -4.40
N GLU A 28 -22.52 2.55 -4.07
CA GLU A 28 -22.75 2.10 -2.70
C GLU A 28 -21.84 0.90 -2.44
N PRO A 29 -20.97 0.94 -1.42
CA PRO A 29 -20.18 -0.23 -1.05
C PRO A 29 -21.06 -1.38 -0.54
N ILE A 30 -20.65 -2.62 -0.81
CA ILE A 30 -21.39 -3.82 -0.39
C ILE A 30 -21.61 -3.90 1.12
N TRP A 31 -20.69 -3.40 1.95
CA TRP A 31 -20.86 -3.36 3.41
C TRP A 31 -22.01 -2.43 3.83
N ILE A 32 -22.31 -1.38 3.07
CA ILE A 32 -23.49 -0.54 3.32
C ILE A 32 -24.75 -1.29 2.91
N THR A 33 -24.74 -1.95 1.73
CA THR A 33 -25.89 -2.74 1.25
C THR A 33 -26.27 -3.84 2.25
N LEU A 34 -25.31 -4.60 2.75
CA LEU A 34 -25.53 -5.64 3.76
C LEU A 34 -25.90 -5.06 5.12
N GLY A 35 -25.28 -3.95 5.51
CA GLY A 35 -25.60 -3.23 6.74
C GLY A 35 -27.07 -2.76 6.79
N LYS A 36 -27.65 -2.33 5.65
CA LYS A 36 -29.08 -1.99 5.53
C LYS A 36 -30.00 -3.17 5.83
N LEU A 37 -29.54 -4.39 5.59
CA LEU A 37 -30.28 -5.63 5.87
C LEU A 37 -30.11 -6.11 7.32
N GLY A 38 -29.31 -5.41 8.13
CA GLY A 38 -29.02 -5.82 9.51
C GLY A 38 -28.01 -6.96 9.62
N LEU A 39 -27.27 -7.24 8.53
CA LEU A 39 -26.29 -8.32 8.50
C LEU A 39 -24.92 -7.82 8.99
N PRO A 40 -24.22 -8.56 9.89
CA PRO A 40 -22.91 -8.15 10.38
C PRO A 40 -21.87 -8.18 9.26
N VAL A 41 -21.10 -7.11 9.12
CA VAL A 41 -20.10 -6.96 8.06
C VAL A 41 -18.84 -6.27 8.56
N ALA A 42 -17.72 -6.67 7.97
CA ALA A 42 -16.41 -6.10 8.27
C ALA A 42 -15.71 -5.60 7.00
N GLY A 43 -14.94 -4.52 7.13
CA GLY A 43 -14.00 -4.05 6.10
C GLY A 43 -12.63 -3.84 6.71
N HIS A 44 -11.65 -4.64 6.31
CA HIS A 44 -10.28 -4.56 6.79
C HIS A 44 -9.41 -3.78 5.80
N HIS A 45 -9.18 -2.51 6.13
CA HIS A 45 -8.36 -1.56 5.35
C HIS A 45 -8.80 -1.37 3.90
N THR A 46 -10.11 -1.49 3.66
CA THR A 46 -10.73 -1.12 2.39
C THR A 46 -10.59 0.39 2.15
N THR A 47 -10.03 0.80 1.01
CA THR A 47 -9.93 2.21 0.63
C THR A 47 -11.31 2.87 0.60
N GLN A 48 -11.39 4.20 0.76
CA GLN A 48 -12.65 4.97 0.77
C GLN A 48 -13.59 4.67 1.96
N SER A 49 -13.14 3.91 2.95
CA SER A 49 -13.78 3.75 4.27
C SER A 49 -13.05 4.60 5.33
N PRO A 50 -13.55 4.77 6.56
CA PRO A 50 -14.87 4.36 7.09
C PRO A 50 -15.99 5.38 6.81
N TYR A 51 -15.68 6.46 6.10
CA TYR A 51 -16.56 7.62 5.98
C TYR A 51 -17.66 7.48 4.92
N THR A 52 -18.71 8.29 5.06
CA THR A 52 -19.88 8.26 4.18
C THR A 52 -19.51 8.59 2.72
N PRO A 53 -19.93 7.75 1.75
CA PRO A 53 -19.75 8.03 0.33
C PRO A 53 -20.31 9.38 -0.09
N GLY A 54 -19.63 10.04 -1.02
CA GLY A 54 -19.97 11.39 -1.43
C GLY A 54 -21.24 11.53 -2.25
N TYR A 55 -21.52 10.61 -3.17
CA TYR A 55 -22.69 10.69 -4.08
C TYR A 55 -22.88 12.08 -4.72
N PHE A 56 -21.81 12.68 -5.24
CA PHE A 56 -21.91 13.99 -5.91
C PHE A 56 -22.52 13.84 -7.31
N PRO A 57 -23.40 14.76 -7.73
CA PRO A 57 -23.89 14.79 -9.09
C PRO A 57 -22.80 15.29 -10.05
N VAL A 58 -23.03 15.11 -11.35
CA VAL A 58 -22.18 15.71 -12.40
C VAL A 58 -22.21 17.23 -12.32
N SER A 59 -23.37 17.84 -12.05
CA SER A 59 -23.55 19.29 -11.98
C SER A 59 -24.63 19.65 -10.97
N GLY A 60 -24.56 20.85 -10.41
CA GLY A 60 -25.52 21.40 -9.46
C GLY A 60 -25.39 20.80 -8.06
N GLN A 61 -26.48 20.86 -7.29
CA GLN A 61 -26.55 20.32 -5.93
C GLN A 61 -27.10 18.89 -5.95
N ARG A 62 -26.82 18.11 -4.89
CA ARG A 62 -27.43 16.78 -4.72
C ARG A 62 -28.96 16.89 -4.73
N ASP A 63 -29.60 16.05 -5.52
CA ASP A 63 -31.06 15.91 -5.51
C ASP A 63 -31.57 15.11 -4.31
N GLU A 64 -32.88 14.94 -4.18
CA GLU A 64 -33.49 14.17 -3.08
C GLU A 64 -33.01 12.70 -3.04
N THR A 65 -32.71 12.10 -4.19
CA THR A 65 -32.27 10.70 -4.29
C THR A 65 -30.86 10.54 -3.74
N LEU A 66 -29.93 11.39 -4.19
CA LEU A 66 -28.54 11.37 -3.73
C LEU A 66 -28.43 11.77 -2.25
N ASN A 67 -29.24 12.74 -1.79
CA ASN A 67 -29.30 13.10 -0.37
C ASN A 67 -29.82 11.94 0.47
N ARG A 68 -30.88 11.24 0.03
CA ARG A 68 -31.38 10.05 0.72
C ARG A 68 -30.33 8.95 0.80
N ALA A 69 -29.67 8.63 -0.32
CA ALA A 69 -28.63 7.59 -0.35
C ALA A 69 -27.47 7.91 0.61
N ARG A 70 -27.08 9.18 0.69
CA ARG A 70 -26.06 9.66 1.63
C ARG A 70 -26.51 9.53 3.08
N THR A 71 -27.71 10.00 3.42
CA THR A 71 -28.27 9.90 4.78
C THR A 71 -28.40 8.45 5.21
N GLU A 72 -28.93 7.57 4.36
CA GLU A 72 -29.01 6.14 4.65
C GLU A 72 -27.64 5.51 4.87
N SER A 73 -26.64 5.87 4.06
CA SER A 73 -25.26 5.39 4.22
C SER A 73 -24.67 5.82 5.56
N GLU A 74 -24.89 7.08 5.96
CA GLU A 74 -24.46 7.61 7.25
C GLU A 74 -25.13 6.89 8.43
N GLU A 75 -26.44 6.66 8.36
CA GLU A 75 -27.18 5.93 9.40
C GLU A 75 -26.74 4.45 9.52
N VAL A 76 -26.40 3.82 8.40
CA VAL A 76 -25.92 2.43 8.36
C VAL A 76 -24.51 2.31 8.93
N LEU A 77 -23.63 3.25 8.61
CA LEU A 77 -22.26 3.29 9.15
C LEU A 77 -22.24 3.54 10.67
N GLN A 78 -23.32 4.03 11.28
CA GLN A 78 -23.44 4.15 12.74
C GLN A 78 -23.93 2.87 13.43
N LYS A 79 -24.22 1.79 12.69
CA LYS A 79 -24.71 0.54 13.28
C LYS A 79 -23.56 -0.30 13.82
N ASP A 80 -23.76 -0.88 15.01
CA ASP A 80 -22.76 -1.72 15.68
C ASP A 80 -22.35 -2.94 14.85
N HIS A 81 -23.23 -3.45 13.98
CA HIS A 81 -22.97 -4.60 13.11
C HIS A 81 -22.22 -4.24 11.81
N VAL A 82 -21.87 -2.97 11.60
CA VAL A 82 -21.06 -2.53 10.45
C VAL A 82 -19.72 -2.05 10.98
N MET A 83 -18.64 -2.77 10.67
CA MET A 83 -17.30 -2.52 11.21
C MET A 83 -16.28 -2.36 10.08
N VAL A 84 -16.08 -1.13 9.60
CA VAL A 84 -15.13 -0.83 8.52
C VAL A 84 -13.96 -0.02 9.02
N PHE A 85 -12.77 -0.36 8.55
CA PHE A 85 -11.50 0.17 9.01
C PHE A 85 -10.67 0.68 7.83
N ASN A 86 -9.95 1.77 8.03
CA ASN A 86 -8.99 2.29 7.06
C ASN A 86 -7.77 2.89 7.75
N GLY A 87 -6.58 2.53 7.29
CA GLY A 87 -5.33 3.11 7.78
C GLY A 87 -4.68 4.10 6.79
N TYR A 88 -5.15 4.15 5.55
CA TYR A 88 -4.53 4.92 4.47
C TYR A 88 -4.78 6.43 4.53
N ASN A 89 -5.88 6.85 5.16
CA ASN A 89 -6.33 8.25 5.10
C ASN A 89 -5.38 9.22 5.80
N LYS A 90 -4.73 8.79 6.89
CA LYS A 90 -3.92 9.67 7.74
C LYS A 90 -2.61 9.01 8.18
N ARG A 91 -1.52 9.41 7.54
CA ARG A 91 -0.15 9.10 7.95
C ARG A 91 0.42 10.24 8.79
N LEU A 92 0.88 9.93 9.98
CA LEU A 92 1.53 10.89 10.89
C LEU A 92 3.04 11.00 10.67
N GLN A 93 3.67 9.91 10.22
CA GLN A 93 5.12 9.81 10.06
C GLN A 93 5.45 8.84 8.93
N TYR A 94 6.40 9.22 8.08
CA TYR A 94 6.99 8.30 7.09
C TYR A 94 7.91 7.29 7.78
N ASP A 95 8.06 6.11 7.17
CA ASP A 95 9.09 5.16 7.56
C ASP A 95 10.49 5.76 7.38
N ALA A 96 11.44 5.32 8.21
CA ALA A 96 12.81 5.81 8.09
C ALA A 96 13.83 4.77 8.53
N VAL A 97 14.98 4.80 7.85
CA VAL A 97 16.24 4.24 8.36
C VAL A 97 17.01 5.37 9.02
N LEU A 98 17.11 5.29 10.33
CA LEU A 98 17.80 6.24 11.19
C LEU A 98 19.27 5.85 11.33
N THR A 99 20.10 6.88 11.31
CA THR A 99 21.54 6.82 11.60
C THR A 99 21.87 7.79 12.74
N ALA A 100 23.13 7.78 13.19
CA ALA A 100 23.61 8.73 14.20
C ALA A 100 23.47 10.22 13.81
N ARG A 101 23.17 10.53 12.53
CA ARG A 101 22.91 11.90 12.05
C ARG A 101 21.44 12.33 12.22
N ASN A 102 20.55 11.37 12.47
CA ASN A 102 19.12 11.60 12.60
C ASN A 102 18.67 11.80 14.05
N VAL A 103 19.61 11.78 15.00
CA VAL A 103 19.34 11.84 16.44
C VAL A 103 20.18 12.92 17.11
N GLU A 104 19.69 13.44 18.22
CA GLU A 104 20.45 14.33 19.09
C GLU A 104 21.13 13.53 20.20
N TRP A 105 22.46 13.48 20.22
CA TRP A 105 23.19 12.80 21.29
C TRP A 105 23.12 13.61 22.59
N VAL A 106 22.75 12.94 23.69
CA VAL A 106 22.56 13.54 25.01
C VAL A 106 23.29 12.75 26.09
N ASP A 107 23.39 13.33 27.29
CA ASP A 107 23.99 12.66 28.44
C ASP A 107 23.09 11.50 28.94
N ALA A 108 23.69 10.34 29.20
CA ALA A 108 22.97 9.15 29.67
C ALA A 108 22.49 9.26 31.14
N SER A 109 22.93 10.27 31.89
CA SER A 109 22.54 10.49 33.29
C SER A 109 21.05 10.75 33.51
N ALA A 110 20.33 11.17 32.45
CA ALA A 110 18.87 11.31 32.51
C ALA A 110 18.14 9.96 32.60
N TRP A 111 18.81 8.86 32.24
CA TRP A 111 18.22 7.53 32.25
C TRP A 111 18.08 6.96 33.66
N GLN A 112 16.89 6.45 33.95
CA GLN A 112 16.56 5.80 35.21
C GLN A 112 16.66 4.28 35.11
N ASN A 113 16.82 3.63 36.26
CA ASN A 113 16.92 2.17 36.38
C ASN A 113 18.07 1.54 35.57
N VAL A 114 19.15 2.31 35.33
CA VAL A 114 20.34 1.89 34.56
C VAL A 114 21.32 1.10 35.42
N GLY A 115 21.14 1.01 36.74
CA GLY A 115 22.15 0.49 37.68
C GLY A 115 22.69 -0.93 37.40
N SER A 116 21.97 -1.74 36.61
CA SER A 116 22.43 -3.07 36.13
C SER A 116 23.19 -3.04 34.79
N LEU A 117 23.19 -1.92 34.07
CA LEU A 117 23.84 -1.70 32.77
C LEU A 117 25.21 -1.02 32.86
N TRP A 118 25.69 -0.66 34.05
CA TRP A 118 27.00 -0.02 34.24
C TRP A 118 28.15 -1.05 34.14
N ALA A 119 28.12 -1.85 33.08
CA ALA A 119 29.23 -2.66 32.60
C ALA A 119 29.89 -1.93 31.43
N GLU A 120 31.19 -2.10 31.25
CA GLU A 120 31.90 -1.59 30.08
C GLU A 120 31.34 -2.24 28.80
N PRO A 121 31.00 -1.46 27.75
CA PRO A 121 31.28 -0.03 27.58
C PRO A 121 30.18 0.89 28.14
N ALA A 122 30.56 2.08 28.63
CA ALA A 122 29.64 3.06 29.21
C ALA A 122 28.47 3.42 28.27
N PRO A 123 27.22 3.52 28.75
CA PRO A 123 26.06 3.71 27.88
C PRO A 123 26.06 5.08 27.19
N LYS A 124 25.49 5.16 25.98
CA LYS A 124 25.33 6.40 25.21
C LYS A 124 23.86 6.70 24.99
N ALA A 125 23.42 7.93 25.18
CA ALA A 125 22.02 8.29 25.03
C ALA A 125 21.80 9.24 23.85
N PHE A 126 20.61 9.15 23.25
CA PHE A 126 20.16 10.10 22.24
C PHE A 126 18.67 10.40 22.39
N GLN A 127 18.21 11.48 21.78
CA GLN A 127 16.81 11.81 21.56
C GLN A 127 16.49 11.74 20.07
N LEU A 128 15.26 11.31 19.76
CA LEU A 128 14.71 11.22 18.41
C LEU A 128 13.38 11.95 18.40
N GLU A 129 13.28 13.01 17.60
CA GLU A 129 12.02 13.70 17.35
C GLU A 129 11.26 13.00 16.23
N LEU A 130 9.99 12.69 16.46
CA LEU A 130 9.07 12.20 15.44
C LEU A 130 8.10 13.31 15.04
N GLU A 131 7.77 13.42 13.75
CA GLU A 131 6.67 14.27 13.27
C GLU A 131 5.33 13.85 13.92
N ALA A 132 5.18 12.57 14.25
CA ALA A 132 4.02 12.01 14.93
C ALA A 132 3.82 12.50 16.39
N GLY A 133 4.75 13.27 16.96
CA GLY A 133 4.50 14.03 18.19
C GLY A 133 5.47 13.79 19.35
N PRO A 134 5.68 12.55 19.84
CA PRO A 134 6.52 12.35 21.02
C PRO A 134 8.01 12.30 20.67
N VAL A 135 8.83 12.92 21.52
CA VAL A 135 10.27 12.67 21.56
C VAL A 135 10.50 11.28 22.14
N LEU A 136 11.28 10.47 21.42
CA LEU A 136 11.76 9.18 21.90
C LEU A 136 13.17 9.31 22.46
N TYR A 137 13.46 8.51 23.48
CA TYR A 137 14.75 8.43 24.13
C TYR A 137 15.41 7.10 23.77
N GLY A 138 16.63 7.16 23.24
CA GLY A 138 17.48 6.00 22.96
C GLY A 138 18.62 5.84 23.97
N LEU A 139 18.95 4.61 24.36
CA LEU A 139 20.14 4.25 25.15
C LEU A 139 20.88 3.09 24.50
N VAL A 140 22.08 3.35 23.99
CA VAL A 140 22.98 2.37 23.40
C VAL A 140 23.81 1.70 24.49
N THR A 141 23.79 0.37 24.53
CA THR A 141 24.37 -0.48 25.59
C THR A 141 25.02 -1.74 25.01
N GLY A 142 25.92 -2.38 25.76
CA GLY A 142 26.41 -3.74 25.46
C GLY A 142 25.49 -4.84 25.99
N ASP A 143 25.87 -6.10 25.75
CA ASP A 143 25.06 -7.30 26.07
C ASP A 143 24.85 -7.60 27.57
N ALA A 144 25.59 -6.95 28.46
CA ALA A 144 25.55 -7.26 29.88
C ALA A 144 24.30 -6.67 30.56
N LEU A 145 23.20 -7.43 30.54
CA LEU A 145 22.21 -7.41 31.61
C LEU A 145 22.21 -8.76 32.32
N PRO A 146 22.37 -8.81 33.65
CA PRO A 146 22.04 -10.01 34.40
C PRO A 146 20.55 -10.33 34.20
N GLU A 147 20.24 -11.62 34.04
CA GLU A 147 18.86 -12.12 33.93
C GLU A 147 17.96 -11.53 35.03
N ARG A 148 16.70 -11.28 34.66
CA ARG A 148 15.62 -10.86 35.58
C ARG A 148 15.68 -11.69 36.85
N ALA A 149 16.09 -11.09 37.97
CA ALA A 149 15.90 -11.70 39.28
C ALA A 149 14.39 -11.65 39.59
N GLU A 150 13.69 -12.75 39.29
CA GLU A 150 12.39 -13.00 39.90
C GLU A 150 12.57 -12.99 41.42
N SER A 151 11.76 -12.20 42.10
CA SER A 151 11.76 -12.07 43.55
C SER A 151 11.32 -13.39 44.19
N GLY A 152 12.28 -14.26 44.49
CA GLY A 152 12.11 -15.49 45.26
C GLY A 152 12.77 -15.38 46.62
N SER A 153 11.97 -15.55 47.66
CA SER A 153 12.27 -15.53 49.10
C SER A 153 13.63 -16.08 49.52
N ALA A 154 14.28 -15.33 50.41
CA ALA A 154 15.44 -15.75 51.19
C ALA A 154 15.17 -17.01 52.01
N GLU A 155 16.07 -17.99 51.94
CA GLU A 155 16.37 -18.86 53.08
C GLU A 155 17.83 -19.32 53.04
N SER A 156 18.45 -19.22 54.22
CA SER A 156 19.85 -19.43 54.54
C SER A 156 20.22 -20.91 54.57
N GLY A 157 21.39 -21.27 54.04
CA GLY A 157 21.99 -22.60 54.24
C GLY A 157 23.47 -22.62 53.89
N SER A 158 24.32 -22.43 54.89
CA SER A 158 25.78 -22.60 54.86
C SER A 158 26.17 -24.06 54.66
N THR A 159 27.16 -24.35 53.81
CA THR A 159 28.20 -25.37 54.08
C THR A 159 29.38 -25.21 53.11
N GLU A 160 30.58 -25.14 53.67
CA GLU A 160 31.87 -25.15 53.00
C GLU A 160 32.21 -26.56 52.48
N SER A 161 32.84 -26.65 51.30
CA SER A 161 33.81 -27.72 51.02
C SER A 161 34.82 -27.25 49.96
N GLU A 162 36.10 -27.37 50.30
CA GLU A 162 37.24 -27.14 49.40
C GLU A 162 37.42 -28.32 48.43
N SER A 163 37.73 -28.03 47.17
CA SER A 163 38.34 -28.99 46.24
C SER A 163 39.09 -28.27 45.11
N THR A 164 40.41 -28.40 45.18
CA THR A 164 41.48 -28.29 44.17
C THR A 164 41.09 -28.10 42.70
N GLY A 165 41.70 -27.10 42.06
CA GLY A 165 41.54 -26.78 40.65
C GLY A 165 42.39 -27.62 39.68
N SER A 166 41.94 -27.63 38.43
CA SER A 166 42.78 -27.86 37.25
C SER A 166 42.14 -27.22 36.02
N GLY A 167 42.68 -26.07 35.60
CA GLY A 167 42.79 -25.63 34.21
C GLY A 167 41.50 -25.44 33.40
N GLU A 168 40.60 -24.55 33.83
CA GLU A 168 39.68 -23.90 32.89
C GLU A 168 40.44 -22.85 32.08
N THR A 169 40.51 -23.05 30.77
CA THR A 169 40.78 -21.97 29.81
C THR A 169 39.80 -20.85 30.08
N GLN A 170 40.31 -19.73 30.63
CA GLN A 170 39.54 -18.50 30.75
C GLN A 170 38.91 -18.17 29.38
N PRO A 171 37.59 -17.87 29.32
CA PRO A 171 37.05 -17.26 28.13
C PRO A 171 37.80 -15.96 27.92
N VAL A 172 38.42 -15.82 26.75
CA VAL A 172 38.96 -14.54 26.27
C VAL A 172 37.83 -13.52 26.45
N ALA A 173 38.04 -12.52 27.31
CA ALA A 173 37.05 -11.47 27.55
C ALA A 173 36.55 -10.95 26.19
N SER A 174 35.26 -11.17 25.91
CA SER A 174 34.65 -10.64 24.68
C SER A 174 34.84 -9.13 24.71
N LYS A 175 35.27 -8.56 23.58
CA LYS A 175 35.40 -7.11 23.43
C LYS A 175 34.13 -6.43 23.96
N SER A 176 34.31 -5.35 24.71
CA SER A 176 33.25 -4.47 25.20
C SER A 176 32.53 -3.82 24.00
N GLN A 177 31.63 -4.55 23.36
CA GLN A 177 30.91 -4.12 22.16
C GLN A 177 29.49 -3.68 22.53
N TYR A 178 29.01 -2.62 21.91
CA TYR A 178 27.60 -2.24 21.97
C TYR A 178 26.81 -3.13 21.02
N THR A 179 25.68 -3.64 21.47
CA THR A 179 24.83 -4.60 20.72
C THR A 179 23.35 -4.23 20.79
N THR A 180 22.96 -3.32 21.69
CA THR A 180 21.56 -3.08 22.03
C THR A 180 21.26 -1.58 22.09
N ILE A 181 20.11 -1.18 21.56
CA ILE A 181 19.50 0.14 21.78
C ILE A 181 18.19 -0.05 22.55
N TRP A 182 18.04 0.62 23.68
CA TRP A 182 16.78 0.73 24.41
C TRP A 182 16.03 1.97 23.95
N ILE A 183 14.75 1.85 23.62
CA ILE A 183 13.95 2.97 23.11
C ILE A 183 12.68 3.11 23.94
N GLY A 184 12.38 4.32 24.41
CA GLY A 184 11.16 4.59 25.16
C GLY A 184 10.65 6.01 25.00
N THR A 185 9.41 6.25 25.41
CA THR A 185 8.80 7.59 25.47
C THR A 185 9.29 8.42 26.66
N ARG A 186 10.08 7.80 27.54
CA ARG A 186 10.78 8.41 28.68
C ARG A 186 12.14 7.73 28.83
N PRO A 187 13.16 8.43 29.40
CA PRO A 187 14.48 7.83 29.66
C PRO A 187 14.41 6.93 30.91
N ASP A 188 13.69 5.81 30.81
CA ASP A 188 13.55 4.82 31.88
C ASP A 188 13.62 3.40 31.30
N LEU A 189 14.64 2.66 31.69
CA LEU A 189 14.90 1.29 31.23
C LEU A 189 13.74 0.33 31.51
N LYS A 190 12.95 0.55 32.56
CA LYS A 190 11.81 -0.33 32.90
C LYS A 190 10.67 -0.24 31.89
N THR A 191 10.56 0.88 31.18
CA THR A 191 9.49 1.15 30.22
C THR A 191 9.98 1.20 28.77
N ALA A 192 11.30 1.18 28.56
CA ALA A 192 11.89 1.13 27.24
C ALA A 192 11.81 -0.28 26.66
N VAL A 193 11.63 -0.38 25.34
CA VAL A 193 11.74 -1.63 24.60
C VAL A 193 13.20 -1.88 24.22
N ARG A 194 13.59 -3.15 24.24
CA ARG A 194 14.93 -3.58 23.84
C ARG A 194 14.97 -3.81 22.32
N VAL A 195 15.94 -3.21 21.64
CA VAL A 195 16.23 -3.45 20.22
C VAL A 195 17.65 -3.98 20.12
N THR A 196 17.81 -5.26 19.80
CA THR A 196 19.13 -5.90 19.72
C THR A 196 19.57 -5.95 18.26
N GLU A 197 20.85 -5.69 18.01
CA GLU A 197 21.45 -5.85 16.70
C GLU A 197 21.31 -7.31 16.27
N GLN A 198 20.77 -7.50 15.07
CA GLN A 198 20.71 -8.81 14.41
C GLN A 198 21.02 -8.62 12.93
N PRO A 199 21.80 -9.52 12.30
CA PRO A 199 21.94 -9.55 10.84
C PRO A 199 20.59 -9.57 10.15
N ALA A 200 20.54 -9.11 8.89
CA ALA A 200 19.32 -9.19 8.11
C ALA A 200 18.83 -10.64 7.99
N GLU A 201 17.52 -10.85 8.10
CA GLU A 201 16.94 -12.19 8.03
C GLU A 201 17.00 -12.77 6.62
N GLN A 202 17.65 -13.92 6.47
CA GLN A 202 17.89 -14.58 5.18
C GLN A 202 17.11 -15.88 5.04
N THR A 203 16.53 -16.40 6.13
CA THR A 203 15.78 -17.65 6.11
C THR A 203 14.37 -17.43 5.57
N SER A 204 13.81 -18.48 4.95
CA SER A 204 12.45 -18.44 4.44
C SER A 204 11.45 -18.09 5.55
N PRO A 205 10.43 -17.25 5.28
CA PRO A 205 9.36 -16.94 6.23
C PRO A 205 8.43 -18.14 6.53
N ALA A 206 8.45 -19.21 5.72
CA ALA A 206 7.56 -20.35 5.91
C ALA A 206 7.82 -21.09 7.24
N GLY A 207 6.77 -21.26 8.04
CA GLY A 207 6.82 -22.00 9.30
C GLY A 207 7.60 -21.32 10.44
N ARG A 208 7.96 -20.03 10.29
CA ARG A 208 8.57 -19.24 11.37
C ARG A 208 7.73 -18.02 11.71
N GLU A 209 8.00 -17.44 12.88
CA GLU A 209 7.47 -16.13 13.23
C GLU A 209 8.01 -15.06 12.27
N LEU A 210 7.11 -14.25 11.73
CA LEU A 210 7.40 -13.13 10.85
C LEU A 210 7.90 -11.92 11.65
N ALA A 211 8.89 -11.20 11.11
CA ALA A 211 9.45 -9.98 11.69
C ALA A 211 9.98 -10.14 13.13
N ARG A 212 10.52 -11.33 13.46
CA ARG A 212 10.96 -11.73 14.82
C ARG A 212 12.10 -10.91 15.44
N TYR A 213 12.77 -10.06 14.65
CA TYR A 213 13.84 -9.17 15.14
C TYR A 213 13.39 -7.72 15.33
N PHE A 214 12.12 -7.42 15.07
CA PHE A 214 11.54 -6.15 15.49
C PHE A 214 11.36 -6.14 17.01
N SER A 215 11.50 -4.96 17.60
CA SER A 215 11.19 -4.74 19.01
C SER A 215 9.74 -5.03 19.33
N GLU A 216 9.47 -5.20 20.62
CA GLU A 216 8.13 -5.01 21.16
C GLU A 216 7.57 -3.63 20.74
N PRO A 217 6.24 -3.50 20.57
CA PRO A 217 5.63 -2.26 20.15
C PRO A 217 5.71 -1.19 21.23
N ILE A 218 6.01 0.04 20.80
CA ILE A 218 5.94 1.23 21.63
C ILE A 218 4.62 1.94 21.32
N ARG A 219 3.78 2.10 22.34
CA ARG A 219 2.58 2.94 22.27
C ARG A 219 2.99 4.41 22.34
N LEU A 220 2.49 5.20 21.39
CA LEU A 220 2.68 6.64 21.28
C LEU A 220 1.33 7.33 21.41
N GLU A 221 1.24 8.30 22.33
CA GLU A 221 0.07 9.15 22.46
C GLU A 221 0.23 10.34 21.51
N THR A 222 -0.70 10.48 20.56
CA THR A 222 -0.70 11.58 19.59
C THR A 222 -1.98 12.40 19.74
N GLN A 223 -2.03 13.57 19.08
CA GLN A 223 -3.24 14.41 19.08
C GLN A 223 -4.45 13.70 18.44
N ASP A 224 -4.19 12.73 17.57
CA ASP A 224 -5.20 12.01 16.78
C ASP A 224 -5.51 10.61 17.33
N GLY A 225 -5.01 10.31 18.53
CA GLY A 225 -5.22 9.03 19.22
C GLY A 225 -3.94 8.20 19.36
N PRO A 226 -4.03 7.07 20.07
CA PRO A 226 -2.90 6.18 20.30
C PRO A 226 -2.49 5.48 19.00
N VAL A 227 -1.19 5.43 18.77
CA VAL A 227 -0.55 4.67 17.69
C VAL A 227 0.58 3.81 18.24
N PHE A 228 1.07 2.89 17.42
CA PHE A 228 2.16 2.01 17.82
C PHE A 228 3.26 2.04 16.77
N THR A 229 4.50 1.94 17.21
CA THR A 229 5.67 1.76 16.35
C THR A 229 6.56 0.66 16.88
N ARG A 230 7.45 0.14 16.02
CA ARG A 230 8.46 -0.87 16.36
C ARG A 230 9.78 -0.47 15.73
N PHE A 231 10.87 -1.04 16.24
CA PHE A 231 12.19 -0.74 15.76
C PHE A 231 12.95 -2.00 15.37
N ARG A 232 13.78 -1.90 14.32
CA ARG A 232 14.67 -2.95 13.86
C ARG A 232 16.10 -2.43 13.73
N LEU A 233 17.04 -3.01 14.48
CA LEU A 233 18.45 -2.60 14.48
C LEU A 233 19.30 -3.52 13.61
N PHE A 234 19.60 -3.08 12.38
CA PHE A 234 20.34 -3.89 11.40
C PHE A 234 21.85 -3.88 11.62
N GLU A 235 22.40 -2.76 12.08
CA GLU A 235 23.83 -2.59 12.33
C GLU A 235 24.04 -1.71 13.56
N LEU A 236 25.04 -2.06 14.36
CA LEU A 236 25.55 -1.22 15.43
C LEU A 236 27.08 -1.35 15.47
N ARG A 237 27.78 -0.23 15.34
CA ARG A 237 29.25 -0.24 15.39
C ARG A 237 29.72 -0.58 16.81
N ASP A 238 30.84 -1.30 16.91
CA ASP A 238 31.51 -1.68 18.17
C ASP A 238 31.63 -0.57 19.22
N ASP A 239 31.70 0.71 18.81
CA ASP A 239 31.84 1.86 19.70
C ASP A 239 30.53 2.61 19.99
N GLY A 240 29.40 2.11 19.50
CA GLY A 240 28.05 2.60 19.75
C GLY A 240 27.72 3.96 19.14
N THR A 241 28.58 4.50 18.28
CA THR A 241 28.39 5.85 17.71
C THR A 241 27.76 5.88 16.33
N GLN A 242 27.62 4.72 15.68
CA GLN A 242 27.00 4.56 14.36
C GLN A 242 26.07 3.35 14.42
N PHE A 243 24.89 3.50 13.82
CA PHE A 243 23.89 2.45 13.78
C PHE A 243 23.01 2.62 12.54
N MET A 244 22.30 1.54 12.21
CA MET A 244 21.24 1.51 11.21
C MET A 244 19.97 0.98 11.86
N LEU A 245 19.09 1.90 12.25
CA LEU A 245 17.88 1.62 13.01
C LEU A 245 16.64 1.98 12.19
N TYR A 246 15.79 1.02 11.88
CA TYR A 246 14.59 1.23 11.11
C TYR A 246 13.35 1.34 12.01
N HIS A 247 12.39 2.20 11.61
CA HIS A 247 11.01 2.15 12.10
C HIS A 247 10.02 2.24 10.92
N PRO A 248 8.84 1.58 11.01
CA PRO A 248 7.82 1.67 9.99
C PRO A 248 7.13 3.03 9.99
N ALA A 249 6.38 3.30 8.93
CA ALA A 249 5.49 4.45 8.86
C ALA A 249 4.41 4.34 9.95
N ILE A 250 3.96 5.48 10.47
CA ILE A 250 2.98 5.54 11.55
C ILE A 250 1.70 6.14 11.00
N HIS A 251 0.61 5.39 11.06
CA HIS A 251 -0.69 5.80 10.57
C HIS A 251 -1.73 5.78 11.69
N ILE A 252 -2.73 6.67 11.56
CA ILE A 252 -3.97 6.55 12.31
C ILE A 252 -4.84 5.51 11.61
N VAL A 253 -5.20 4.46 12.34
CA VAL A 253 -6.30 3.60 11.93
C VAL A 253 -7.60 4.27 12.35
N GLU A 254 -8.47 4.48 11.37
CA GLU A 254 -9.81 5.02 11.53
C GLU A 254 -10.84 3.90 11.38
N SER A 255 -11.96 4.02 12.11
CA SER A 255 -13.11 3.13 12.01
C SER A 255 -14.40 3.91 12.19
N ASN A 256 -15.51 3.35 11.73
CA ASN A 256 -16.85 3.82 12.07
C ASN A 256 -17.34 3.32 13.45
N ASN A 257 -16.55 2.50 14.16
CA ASN A 257 -16.91 1.90 15.45
C ASN A 257 -15.79 2.09 16.49
N ASP A 258 -15.86 3.18 17.27
CA ASP A 258 -14.82 3.56 18.26
C ASP A 258 -14.55 2.48 19.33
N PRO A 259 -15.56 1.84 19.96
CA PRO A 259 -15.30 0.79 20.94
C PRO A 259 -14.50 -0.39 20.38
N VAL A 260 -14.79 -0.81 19.14
CA VAL A 260 -14.06 -1.89 18.45
C VAL A 260 -12.67 -1.41 18.05
N LEU A 261 -12.53 -0.15 17.61
CA LEU A 261 -11.26 0.45 17.23
C LEU A 261 -10.22 0.43 18.34
N GLU A 262 -10.60 0.72 19.58
CA GLU A 262 -9.64 0.67 20.70
C GLU A 262 -9.13 -0.75 20.94
N ARG A 263 -9.99 -1.78 20.87
CA ARG A 263 -9.57 -3.18 21.00
C ARG A 263 -8.73 -3.65 19.81
N TYR A 264 -9.08 -3.20 18.61
CA TYR A 264 -8.27 -3.43 17.40
C TYR A 264 -6.86 -2.88 17.57
N ARG A 265 -6.73 -1.63 18.06
CA ARG A 265 -5.44 -0.98 18.31
C ARG A 265 -4.58 -1.76 19.31
N GLU A 266 -5.17 -2.22 20.42
CA GLU A 266 -4.44 -3.03 21.41
C GLU A 266 -4.03 -4.41 20.90
N THR A 267 -4.78 -4.98 19.96
CA THR A 267 -4.52 -6.33 19.41
C THR A 267 -3.49 -6.28 18.29
N VAL A 268 -3.68 -5.39 17.32
CA VAL A 268 -2.84 -5.29 16.12
C VAL A 268 -1.56 -4.49 16.39
N GLN A 269 -1.66 -3.51 17.29
CA GLN A 269 -0.53 -2.70 17.78
C GLN A 269 0.25 -2.07 16.62
N GLY A 270 -0.47 -1.33 15.77
CA GLY A 270 0.10 -0.53 14.69
C GLY A 270 -0.30 -1.03 13.30
N TRP A 271 -0.35 -0.11 12.35
CA TRP A 271 -0.66 -0.42 10.97
C TRP A 271 0.13 0.52 10.04
N PHE A 272 0.55 -0.01 8.90
CA PHE A 272 1.14 0.77 7.83
C PHE A 272 0.84 0.10 6.49
N GLY A 273 0.52 0.89 5.48
CA GLY A 273 0.32 0.39 4.12
C GLY A 273 1.66 0.20 3.40
N ASN A 274 1.66 -0.65 2.38
CA ASN A 274 2.67 -0.72 1.31
C ASN A 274 4.11 -1.05 1.75
N SER A 275 4.32 -1.59 2.95
CA SER A 275 5.66 -1.89 3.48
C SER A 275 6.62 -0.68 3.38
N SER A 276 7.93 -0.90 3.35
CA SER A 276 8.95 0.15 3.16
C SER A 276 9.48 0.22 1.74
N THR A 277 8.62 0.00 0.75
CA THR A 277 9.04 -0.06 -0.66
C THR A 277 9.67 1.25 -1.14
N PHE A 278 9.16 2.40 -0.66
CA PHE A 278 9.75 3.70 -1.02
C PHE A 278 11.15 3.90 -0.41
N ALA A 279 11.36 3.52 0.86
CA ALA A 279 12.68 3.56 1.49
C ALA A 279 13.66 2.61 0.79
N TYR A 280 13.21 1.39 0.44
CA TYR A 280 13.98 0.44 -0.34
C TYR A 280 14.40 1.00 -1.70
N ARG A 281 13.44 1.51 -2.49
CA ARG A 281 13.71 2.09 -3.82
C ARG A 281 14.70 3.26 -3.77
N ARG A 282 14.73 4.03 -2.68
CA ARG A 282 15.68 5.14 -2.47
C ARG A 282 17.05 4.69 -1.97
N GLY A 283 17.27 3.39 -1.77
CA GLY A 283 18.52 2.84 -1.25
C GLY A 283 18.73 3.06 0.24
N SER A 284 17.67 3.36 1.00
CA SER A 284 17.78 3.59 2.46
C SER A 284 18.26 2.36 3.22
N PHE A 285 18.08 1.16 2.67
CA PHE A 285 18.58 -0.09 3.25
C PHE A 285 20.01 -0.46 2.82
N GLY A 286 20.67 0.39 2.03
CA GLY A 286 21.95 0.11 1.37
C GLY A 286 21.81 -0.03 -0.15
N PRO A 287 22.90 -0.36 -0.86
CA PRO A 287 22.86 -0.63 -2.29
C PRO A 287 21.92 -1.81 -2.60
N THR A 288 20.93 -1.57 -3.46
CA THR A 288 20.01 -2.61 -3.96
C THR A 288 20.69 -3.46 -5.03
N LEU A 289 20.12 -4.63 -5.37
CA LEU A 289 20.58 -5.46 -6.49
C LEU A 289 20.75 -4.65 -7.78
N MET A 290 19.78 -3.78 -8.09
CA MET A 290 19.79 -2.91 -9.27
C MET A 290 20.90 -1.85 -9.25
N ASN A 291 21.47 -1.59 -8.08
CA ASN A 291 22.57 -0.64 -7.88
C ASN A 291 23.88 -1.37 -7.50
N GLY A 292 24.01 -2.65 -7.87
CA GLY A 292 25.23 -3.45 -7.64
C GLY A 292 25.39 -3.96 -6.20
N GLY A 293 24.31 -3.97 -5.41
CA GLY A 293 24.26 -4.58 -4.09
C GLY A 293 24.32 -6.10 -4.12
N ASP A 294 24.60 -6.69 -2.95
CA ASP A 294 24.76 -8.13 -2.76
C ASP A 294 23.48 -8.87 -2.33
N GLY A 295 22.36 -8.16 -2.20
CA GLY A 295 21.10 -8.68 -1.68
C GLY A 295 20.80 -8.26 -0.23
N THR A 296 21.75 -7.63 0.47
CA THR A 296 21.52 -7.21 1.87
C THR A 296 20.38 -6.19 2.00
N ALA A 297 20.24 -5.26 1.04
CA ALA A 297 19.15 -4.27 1.08
C ALA A 297 17.78 -4.94 0.89
N GLU A 298 17.71 -5.98 0.07
CA GLU A 298 16.53 -6.80 -0.19
C GLU A 298 16.13 -7.63 1.05
N ASP A 299 17.10 -8.24 1.74
CA ASP A 299 16.87 -8.95 3.01
C ASP A 299 16.28 -8.01 4.07
N ARG A 300 16.85 -6.81 4.20
CA ARG A 300 16.36 -5.79 5.14
C ARG A 300 14.95 -5.32 4.79
N TYR A 301 14.65 -5.13 3.52
CA TYR A 301 13.31 -4.82 3.06
C TYR A 301 12.32 -5.94 3.37
N LEU A 302 12.71 -7.21 3.17
CA LEU A 302 11.83 -8.36 3.44
C LEU A 302 11.34 -8.39 4.90
N GLU A 303 12.19 -8.04 5.86
CA GLU A 303 11.76 -7.95 7.26
C GLU A 303 10.64 -6.90 7.48
N THR A 304 10.63 -5.81 6.69
CA THR A 304 9.54 -4.82 6.72
C THR A 304 8.26 -5.34 6.06
N ALA A 305 8.37 -6.17 5.03
CA ALA A 305 7.25 -6.86 4.38
C ALA A 305 6.67 -7.98 5.27
N GLU A 306 7.52 -8.65 6.05
CA GLU A 306 7.10 -9.59 7.08
C GLU A 306 6.29 -8.90 8.17
N LEU A 307 6.75 -7.73 8.63
CA LEU A 307 6.01 -6.98 9.65
C LEU A 307 4.65 -6.53 9.11
N LEU A 308 4.60 -6.06 7.86
CA LEU A 308 3.35 -5.74 7.16
C LEU A 308 2.39 -6.95 7.17
N THR A 309 2.90 -8.12 6.76
CA THR A 309 2.12 -9.35 6.66
C THR A 309 1.56 -9.77 8.02
N ARG A 310 2.41 -9.74 9.05
CA ARG A 310 2.03 -10.04 10.43
C ARG A 310 0.90 -9.13 10.94
N VAL A 311 1.02 -7.81 10.76
CA VAL A 311 -0.03 -6.89 11.24
C VAL A 311 -1.34 -7.02 10.46
N HIS A 312 -1.28 -7.32 9.16
CA HIS A 312 -2.48 -7.57 8.35
C HIS A 312 -3.17 -8.90 8.72
N GLN A 313 -2.40 -9.94 9.03
CA GLN A 313 -2.94 -11.20 9.55
C GLN A 313 -3.67 -10.96 10.88
N ALA A 314 -3.04 -10.29 11.83
CA ALA A 314 -3.65 -9.97 13.12
C ALA A 314 -4.94 -9.13 12.99
N GLY A 315 -4.95 -8.15 12.09
CA GLY A 315 -6.14 -7.30 11.89
C GLY A 315 -7.31 -8.02 11.23
N ALA A 316 -7.04 -8.87 10.24
CA ALA A 316 -8.08 -9.67 9.60
C ALA A 316 -8.63 -10.74 10.54
N GLU A 317 -7.78 -11.43 11.28
CA GLU A 317 -8.19 -12.39 12.30
C GLU A 317 -9.07 -11.74 13.38
N PHE A 318 -8.66 -10.57 13.88
CA PHE A 318 -9.44 -9.82 14.85
C PHE A 318 -10.85 -9.49 14.30
N LEU A 319 -10.94 -8.92 13.10
CA LEU A 319 -12.23 -8.53 12.53
C LEU A 319 -13.12 -9.73 12.18
N TRP A 320 -12.52 -10.83 11.70
CA TRP A 320 -13.23 -12.07 11.42
C TRP A 320 -13.83 -12.68 12.69
N ARG A 321 -13.02 -12.82 13.74
CA ARG A 321 -13.43 -13.51 14.98
C ARG A 321 -14.29 -12.64 15.90
N GLU A 322 -14.00 -11.35 16.02
CA GLU A 322 -14.75 -10.44 16.88
C GLU A 322 -16.02 -9.92 16.19
N GLY A 323 -15.94 -9.65 14.88
CA GLY A 323 -17.05 -9.11 14.12
C GLY A 323 -18.12 -10.14 13.75
N ASP A 324 -17.79 -11.43 13.77
CA ASP A 324 -18.62 -12.54 13.27
C ASP A 324 -19.39 -12.17 11.99
N PRO A 325 -18.69 -11.66 10.95
CA PRO A 325 -19.36 -11.05 9.81
C PRO A 325 -19.89 -12.10 8.84
N VAL A 326 -21.02 -11.82 8.19
CA VAL A 326 -21.44 -12.59 7.00
C VAL A 326 -20.57 -12.29 5.77
N LEU A 327 -19.86 -11.15 5.80
CA LEU A 327 -18.89 -10.75 4.78
C LEU A 327 -17.80 -9.89 5.41
N MET A 328 -16.55 -10.29 5.23
CA MET A 328 -15.38 -9.43 5.46
C MET A 328 -14.73 -9.07 4.12
N ALA A 329 -14.66 -7.79 3.81
CA ALA A 329 -13.86 -7.28 2.70
C ALA A 329 -12.43 -6.98 3.18
N ASP A 330 -11.43 -7.63 2.58
CA ASP A 330 -10.01 -7.52 2.97
C ASP A 330 -9.16 -6.99 1.81
N TYR A 331 -8.12 -6.21 2.13
CA TYR A 331 -7.16 -5.71 1.16
C TYR A 331 -5.71 -5.94 1.63
N PHE A 332 -4.86 -6.41 0.71
CA PHE A 332 -3.43 -6.60 0.98
C PHE A 332 -2.55 -6.01 -0.14
N PRO A 333 -1.70 -5.01 0.14
CA PRO A 333 -1.05 -4.20 -0.90
C PRO A 333 0.33 -4.70 -1.37
N LEU A 334 0.86 -5.77 -0.77
CA LEU A 334 2.30 -6.07 -0.86
C LEU A 334 2.76 -6.37 -2.30
N SER A 335 1.99 -7.15 -3.05
CA SER A 335 2.31 -7.51 -4.43
C SER A 335 2.39 -6.29 -5.35
N ASP A 336 1.37 -5.43 -5.31
CA ASP A 336 1.32 -4.18 -6.07
C ASP A 336 2.53 -3.29 -5.73
N SER A 337 2.74 -3.07 -4.44
CA SER A 337 3.78 -2.16 -3.95
C SER A 337 5.15 -2.52 -4.49
N ILE A 338 5.56 -3.79 -4.37
CA ILE A 338 6.90 -4.21 -4.78
C ILE A 338 7.03 -4.33 -6.30
N ASP A 339 6.00 -4.79 -7.01
CA ASP A 339 6.07 -5.06 -8.45
C ASP A 339 6.15 -3.77 -9.27
N HIS A 340 5.62 -2.64 -8.76
CA HIS A 340 5.92 -1.30 -9.29
C HIS A 340 7.42 -1.01 -9.41
N THR A 341 8.25 -1.60 -8.53
CA THR A 341 9.71 -1.42 -8.52
C THR A 341 10.43 -2.49 -9.35
N LEU A 342 9.96 -3.75 -9.29
CA LEU A 342 10.73 -4.88 -9.83
C LEU A 342 10.43 -5.21 -11.30
N LEU A 343 9.17 -5.14 -11.73
CA LEU A 343 8.77 -5.69 -13.04
C LEU A 343 9.46 -5.00 -14.22
N GLY A 344 9.86 -3.73 -14.08
CA GLY A 344 10.66 -3.02 -15.09
C GLY A 344 12.01 -3.66 -15.41
N TYR A 345 12.56 -4.47 -14.51
CA TYR A 345 13.84 -5.19 -14.70
C TYR A 345 13.65 -6.61 -15.25
N LEU A 346 12.41 -7.08 -15.39
CA LEU A 346 12.11 -8.46 -15.78
C LEU A 346 11.72 -8.59 -17.27
N ASP A 347 11.46 -7.48 -17.96
CA ASP A 347 11.01 -7.51 -19.35
C ASP A 347 12.20 -7.49 -20.34
N PRO A 348 12.41 -8.55 -21.12
CA PRO A 348 13.54 -8.63 -22.06
C PRO A 348 13.43 -7.68 -23.26
N ARG A 349 12.29 -7.01 -23.45
CA ARG A 349 12.12 -5.96 -24.48
C ARG A 349 12.73 -4.62 -24.06
N GLN A 350 13.04 -4.44 -22.78
CA GLN A 350 13.69 -3.23 -22.29
C GLN A 350 15.11 -3.12 -22.90
N PRO A 351 15.50 -1.95 -23.47
CA PRO A 351 16.76 -1.84 -24.23
C PRO A 351 18.06 -2.17 -23.48
N ASP A 352 18.08 -2.02 -22.16
CA ASP A 352 19.24 -2.24 -21.28
C ASP A 352 19.07 -3.51 -20.42
N TYR A 353 18.26 -4.47 -20.89
CA TYR A 353 17.92 -5.67 -20.13
C TYR A 353 19.18 -6.47 -19.79
N ASP A 354 19.32 -6.81 -18.50
CA ASP A 354 20.39 -7.65 -17.98
C ASP A 354 19.78 -8.94 -17.43
N ALA A 355 20.05 -10.06 -18.11
CA ALA A 355 19.53 -11.37 -17.73
C ALA A 355 20.04 -11.83 -16.36
N GLU A 356 21.29 -11.52 -15.99
CA GLU A 356 21.86 -11.94 -14.70
C GLU A 356 21.22 -11.15 -13.55
N LEU A 357 20.99 -9.85 -13.75
CA LEU A 357 20.24 -9.03 -12.80
C LEU A 357 18.78 -9.51 -12.71
N ALA A 358 18.13 -9.80 -13.84
CA ALA A 358 16.76 -10.26 -13.87
C ALA A 358 16.58 -11.57 -13.08
N GLU A 359 17.51 -12.53 -13.18
CA GLU A 359 17.48 -13.75 -12.37
C GLU A 359 17.52 -13.47 -10.86
N LYS A 360 18.37 -12.52 -10.43
CA LYS A 360 18.46 -12.10 -9.02
C LYS A 360 17.17 -11.41 -8.56
N VAL A 361 16.60 -10.54 -9.41
CA VAL A 361 15.32 -9.85 -9.13
C VAL A 361 14.16 -10.84 -9.07
N ILE A 362 14.13 -11.87 -9.92
CA ILE A 362 13.13 -12.95 -9.89
C ILE A 362 13.22 -13.70 -8.55
N ALA A 363 14.42 -14.07 -8.11
CA ALA A 363 14.62 -14.76 -6.84
C ALA A 363 14.16 -13.90 -5.64
N PHE A 364 14.48 -12.61 -5.65
CA PHE A 364 13.99 -11.67 -4.63
C PHE A 364 12.47 -11.50 -4.67
N ARG A 365 11.89 -11.29 -5.86
CA ARG A 365 10.44 -11.20 -6.07
C ARG A 365 9.73 -12.44 -5.52
N ALA A 366 10.25 -13.65 -5.78
CA ALA A 366 9.68 -14.89 -5.27
C ALA A 366 9.63 -14.93 -3.73
N ARG A 367 10.66 -14.40 -3.03
CA ARG A 367 10.66 -14.30 -1.56
C ARG A 367 9.60 -13.33 -1.05
N VAL A 368 9.35 -12.22 -1.74
CA VAL A 368 8.27 -11.28 -1.37
C VAL A 368 6.90 -11.90 -1.63
N TRP A 369 6.72 -12.58 -2.77
CA TRP A 369 5.48 -13.28 -3.10
C TRP A 369 5.19 -14.47 -2.18
N GLN A 370 6.21 -15.06 -1.55
CA GLN A 370 6.01 -16.04 -0.48
C GLN A 370 5.25 -15.43 0.72
N LEU A 371 5.40 -14.13 1.01
CA LEU A 371 4.63 -13.46 2.05
C LEU A 371 3.17 -13.24 1.63
N VAL A 372 2.92 -12.97 0.34
CA VAL A 372 1.57 -12.90 -0.23
C VAL A 372 0.88 -14.27 -0.13
N ASP A 373 1.62 -15.35 -0.41
CA ASP A 373 1.13 -16.73 -0.25
C ASP A 373 0.82 -17.07 1.21
N LEU A 374 1.69 -16.71 2.16
CA LEU A 374 1.42 -16.86 3.59
C LEU A 374 0.21 -16.04 4.06
N ARG A 375 0.00 -14.86 3.47
CA ARG A 375 -1.20 -14.06 3.73
C ARG A 375 -2.47 -14.76 3.23
N LEU A 376 -2.43 -15.30 2.01
CA LEU A 376 -3.55 -16.06 1.44
C LEU A 376 -3.85 -17.32 2.26
N GLN A 377 -2.82 -18.08 2.64
CA GLN A 377 -3.00 -19.27 3.47
C GLN A 377 -3.69 -18.94 4.80
N HIS A 378 -3.30 -17.85 5.46
CA HIS A 378 -3.96 -17.43 6.69
C HIS A 378 -5.45 -17.09 6.49
N LEU A 379 -5.83 -16.48 5.36
CA LEU A 379 -7.25 -16.23 5.05
C LEU A 379 -8.01 -17.52 4.73
N LEU A 380 -7.37 -18.48 4.06
CA LEU A 380 -7.93 -19.82 3.83
C LEU A 380 -8.16 -20.55 5.15
N ASP A 381 -7.19 -20.50 6.07
CA ASP A 381 -7.31 -21.12 7.40
C ASP A 381 -8.50 -20.52 8.18
N LEU A 382 -8.67 -19.19 8.18
CA LEU A 382 -9.83 -18.53 8.79
C LEU A 382 -11.16 -18.95 8.16
N ALA A 383 -11.18 -19.13 6.84
CA ALA A 383 -12.37 -19.58 6.12
C ALA A 383 -12.69 -21.04 6.45
N ASP A 384 -11.70 -21.95 6.41
CA ASP A 384 -11.86 -23.37 6.73
C ASP A 384 -12.30 -23.58 8.19
N GLU A 385 -11.71 -22.84 9.14
CA GLU A 385 -12.09 -22.89 10.57
C GLU A 385 -13.57 -22.53 10.78
N ALA A 386 -14.10 -21.62 9.96
CA ALA A 386 -15.46 -21.11 10.07
C ALA A 386 -16.47 -21.78 9.11
N ASP A 387 -16.04 -22.77 8.30
CA ASP A 387 -16.81 -23.33 7.18
C ASP A 387 -17.36 -22.22 6.25
N ALA A 388 -16.52 -21.21 6.00
CA ALA A 388 -16.84 -20.06 5.18
C ALA A 388 -16.22 -20.15 3.77
N THR A 389 -16.69 -19.28 2.88
CA THR A 389 -16.19 -19.15 1.52
C THR A 389 -15.22 -17.98 1.40
N LEU A 390 -14.12 -18.18 0.68
CA LEU A 390 -13.19 -17.13 0.27
C LEU A 390 -13.37 -16.79 -1.21
N PHE A 391 -13.71 -15.53 -1.49
CA PHE A 391 -13.57 -14.94 -2.83
C PHE A 391 -12.27 -14.15 -2.89
N LEU A 392 -11.41 -14.47 -3.86
CA LEU A 392 -10.16 -13.77 -4.12
C LEU A 392 -10.26 -13.02 -5.45
N SER A 393 -10.01 -11.73 -5.44
CA SER A 393 -9.86 -10.92 -6.65
C SER A 393 -8.68 -9.97 -6.50
N GLY A 394 -8.00 -9.64 -7.59
CA GLY A 394 -7.21 -8.41 -7.65
C GLY A 394 -8.02 -7.25 -8.22
N ASP A 395 -7.49 -6.05 -8.09
CA ASP A 395 -8.02 -4.81 -8.65
C ASP A 395 -7.51 -4.56 -10.08
N HIS A 396 -6.25 -4.89 -10.36
CA HIS A 396 -5.65 -4.81 -11.70
C HIS A 396 -4.41 -5.71 -11.86
N GLY A 397 -3.94 -5.84 -13.10
CA GLY A 397 -2.59 -6.32 -13.42
C GLY A 397 -1.56 -5.18 -13.47
N MET A 398 -0.39 -5.41 -14.08
CA MET A 398 0.73 -4.45 -14.12
C MET A 398 1.61 -4.67 -15.36
N ARG A 399 2.13 -3.59 -15.95
CA ARG A 399 3.02 -3.58 -17.13
C ARG A 399 4.34 -2.87 -16.84
N ALA A 400 5.45 -3.43 -17.35
CA ALA A 400 6.79 -2.81 -17.31
C ALA A 400 6.89 -1.55 -18.17
N THR A 401 7.59 -0.52 -17.69
CA THR A 401 7.76 0.78 -18.37
C THR A 401 9.19 1.33 -18.24
N TRP A 402 9.69 1.93 -19.31
CA TRP A 402 11.02 2.56 -19.39
C TRP A 402 11.05 3.83 -20.26
N MET A 403 9.95 4.14 -20.93
CA MET A 403 9.70 5.39 -21.63
C MET A 403 8.49 6.10 -21.01
N GLN A 404 8.36 7.40 -21.26
CA GLN A 404 7.16 8.15 -20.92
C GLN A 404 6.79 9.12 -22.03
N HIS A 405 5.48 9.34 -22.24
CA HIS A 405 4.96 10.33 -23.18
C HIS A 405 4.26 11.47 -22.44
N TYR A 406 4.20 12.64 -23.07
CA TYR A 406 3.68 13.88 -22.50
C TYR A 406 2.50 14.39 -23.32
N PRO A 407 1.26 13.92 -23.04
CA PRO A 407 0.07 14.33 -23.81
C PRO A 407 -0.12 15.86 -23.81
N ASN A 408 0.22 16.56 -22.72
CA ASN A 408 0.09 18.02 -22.67
C ASN A 408 1.07 18.75 -23.58
N ASN A 409 2.27 18.21 -23.83
CA ASN A 409 3.19 18.76 -24.83
C ASN A 409 2.63 18.58 -26.24
N ILE A 410 2.08 17.41 -26.55
CA ILE A 410 1.45 17.12 -27.84
C ILE A 410 0.27 18.08 -28.09
N LEU A 411 -0.58 18.29 -27.09
CA LEU A 411 -1.72 19.21 -27.17
C LEU A 411 -1.29 20.67 -27.30
N ARG A 412 -0.20 21.07 -26.61
CA ARG A 412 0.37 22.42 -26.73
C ARG A 412 0.90 22.68 -28.13
N ASP A 413 1.66 21.74 -28.67
CA ASP A 413 2.28 21.88 -29.99
C ASP A 413 1.21 21.91 -31.11
N ALA A 414 0.05 21.28 -30.89
CA ALA A 414 -1.13 21.36 -31.75
C ALA A 414 -2.04 22.60 -31.51
N GLY A 415 -1.71 23.46 -30.55
CA GLY A 415 -2.49 24.66 -30.20
C GLY A 415 -3.84 24.37 -29.52
N LEU A 416 -3.99 23.18 -28.92
CA LEU A 416 -5.18 22.78 -28.15
C LEU A 416 -5.04 23.12 -26.66
N LEU A 417 -3.81 23.17 -26.17
CA LEU A 417 -3.43 23.62 -24.83
C LEU A 417 -2.57 24.88 -24.96
N VAL A 418 -2.87 25.89 -24.14
CA VAL A 418 -2.15 27.17 -24.14
C VAL A 418 -1.65 27.44 -22.73
N THR A 419 -0.41 27.89 -22.61
CA THR A 419 0.16 28.36 -21.34
C THR A 419 0.22 29.88 -21.26
N ASP A 420 0.19 30.42 -20.05
CA ASP A 420 0.44 31.83 -19.77
C ASP A 420 1.94 32.16 -19.79
N GLU A 421 2.28 33.41 -19.44
CA GLU A 421 3.67 33.89 -19.38
C GLU A 421 4.52 33.19 -18.29
N ASN A 422 3.88 32.54 -17.32
CA ASN A 422 4.55 31.79 -16.25
C ASN A 422 4.73 30.30 -16.59
N GLY A 423 4.21 29.85 -17.73
CA GLY A 423 4.21 28.44 -18.13
C GLY A 423 3.08 27.61 -17.51
N GLU A 424 2.12 28.24 -16.85
CA GLU A 424 0.94 27.59 -16.29
C GLU A 424 -0.17 27.49 -17.35
N ILE A 425 -1.07 26.51 -17.24
CA ILE A 425 -2.16 26.31 -18.23
C ILE A 425 -3.16 27.47 -18.16
N ASP A 426 -3.37 28.17 -19.28
CA ASP A 426 -4.38 29.22 -19.46
C ASP A 426 -5.70 28.60 -19.92
N LEU A 427 -6.61 28.35 -18.98
CA LEU A 427 -7.92 27.75 -19.25
C LEU A 427 -8.81 28.60 -20.16
N SER A 428 -8.62 29.92 -20.22
CA SER A 428 -9.42 30.79 -21.09
C SER A 428 -9.14 30.60 -22.58
N LYS A 429 -8.04 29.90 -22.90
CA LYS A 429 -7.61 29.60 -24.28
C LYS A 429 -7.40 28.10 -24.55
N THR A 430 -7.29 27.28 -23.50
CA THR A 430 -7.12 25.84 -23.61
C THR A 430 -8.46 25.15 -23.85
N VAL A 431 -8.54 24.33 -24.91
CA VAL A 431 -9.75 23.57 -25.27
C VAL A 431 -9.69 22.10 -24.84
N ALA A 432 -8.48 21.53 -24.68
CA ALA A 432 -8.29 20.17 -24.20
C ALA A 432 -6.96 20.03 -23.45
N LEU A 433 -6.93 19.15 -22.44
CA LEU A 433 -5.73 18.86 -21.65
C LEU A 433 -5.79 17.45 -21.04
N SER A 434 -4.64 16.92 -20.64
CA SER A 434 -4.52 15.74 -19.79
C SER A 434 -4.23 16.14 -18.34
N PRO A 435 -5.22 16.10 -17.43
CA PRO A 435 -5.05 16.61 -16.07
C PRO A 435 -4.20 15.70 -15.18
N ASN A 436 -4.13 14.40 -15.48
CA ASN A 436 -3.45 13.39 -14.67
C ASN A 436 -2.51 12.46 -15.44
N GLY A 437 -2.45 12.58 -16.78
CA GLY A 437 -1.60 11.74 -17.61
C GLY A 437 -2.18 10.36 -17.93
N TYR A 438 -3.49 10.12 -17.75
CA TYR A 438 -4.17 8.86 -18.11
C TYR A 438 -5.23 9.02 -19.20
N TRP A 439 -5.71 10.25 -19.42
CA TRP A 439 -6.70 10.58 -20.46
C TRP A 439 -6.60 12.06 -20.82
N ILE A 440 -7.30 12.47 -21.87
CA ILE A 440 -7.54 13.86 -22.26
C ILE A 440 -8.98 14.23 -21.88
N SER A 441 -9.15 15.42 -21.32
CA SER A 441 -10.45 16.02 -21.00
C SER A 441 -10.64 17.31 -21.81
N LEU A 442 -11.84 17.50 -22.34
CA LEU A 442 -12.25 18.76 -22.96
C LEU A 442 -12.58 19.80 -21.88
N ASN A 443 -12.12 21.03 -22.09
CA ASN A 443 -12.43 22.18 -21.24
C ASN A 443 -13.84 22.73 -21.56
N ARG A 444 -14.86 21.89 -21.35
CA ARG A 444 -16.27 22.18 -21.66
C ARG A 444 -16.83 23.29 -20.80
N THR A 445 -17.81 24.03 -21.32
CA THR A 445 -18.59 25.03 -20.56
C THR A 445 -19.39 24.45 -19.38
N ALA A 446 -19.48 23.11 -19.27
CA ALA A 446 -19.99 22.42 -18.08
C ALA A 446 -19.03 22.50 -16.87
N TRP A 447 -17.73 22.72 -17.11
CA TRP A 447 -16.74 23.01 -16.09
C TRP A 447 -16.76 24.50 -15.73
N GLN A 448 -16.39 24.83 -14.51
CA GLN A 448 -16.09 26.22 -14.16
C GLN A 448 -14.97 26.75 -15.06
N GLU A 449 -15.19 27.93 -15.66
CA GLU A 449 -14.27 28.59 -16.61
C GLU A 449 -14.05 27.87 -17.94
N GLY A 450 -14.80 26.81 -18.23
CA GLY A 450 -14.68 26.10 -19.50
C GLY A 450 -15.24 26.87 -20.70
N ILE A 451 -14.63 26.65 -21.86
CA ILE A 451 -14.87 27.44 -23.08
C ILE A 451 -15.42 26.63 -24.26
N VAL A 452 -15.32 25.30 -24.23
CA VAL A 452 -15.77 24.42 -25.32
C VAL A 452 -17.27 24.18 -25.18
N THR A 453 -18.06 24.64 -26.15
CA THR A 453 -19.51 24.40 -26.17
C THR A 453 -19.84 22.99 -26.68
N PRO A 454 -21.03 22.43 -26.38
CA PRO A 454 -21.44 21.12 -26.88
C PRO A 454 -21.30 20.93 -28.40
N GLU A 455 -21.54 21.99 -29.17
CA GLU A 455 -21.42 21.99 -30.64
C GLU A 455 -19.97 21.92 -31.13
N GLN A 456 -19.00 22.31 -30.29
CA GLN A 456 -17.58 22.29 -30.60
C GLN A 456 -16.89 20.99 -30.16
N GLU A 457 -17.52 20.18 -29.31
CA GLU A 457 -16.87 19.01 -28.71
C GLU A 457 -16.33 18.03 -29.76
N GLN A 458 -17.12 17.76 -30.80
CA GLN A 458 -16.72 16.84 -31.87
C GLN A 458 -15.48 17.35 -32.63
N ASP A 459 -15.43 18.65 -32.97
CA ASP A 459 -14.27 19.27 -33.63
C ASP A 459 -13.02 19.21 -32.74
N VAL A 460 -13.18 19.49 -31.44
CA VAL A 460 -12.06 19.41 -30.49
C VAL A 460 -11.55 17.98 -30.35
N ILE A 461 -12.45 16.97 -30.28
CA ILE A 461 -12.06 15.56 -30.24
C ILE A 461 -11.31 15.18 -31.52
N GLU A 462 -11.80 15.55 -32.70
CA GLU A 462 -11.13 15.25 -33.97
C GLU A 462 -9.72 15.85 -34.02
N ARG A 463 -9.54 17.09 -33.57
CA ARG A 463 -8.21 17.74 -33.49
C ARG A 463 -7.30 17.08 -32.45
N VAL A 464 -7.84 16.61 -31.33
CA VAL A 464 -7.09 15.82 -30.34
C VAL A 464 -6.60 14.52 -30.96
N ILE A 465 -7.47 13.79 -31.67
CA ILE A 465 -7.13 12.54 -32.34
C ILE A 465 -6.06 12.78 -33.40
N GLU A 466 -6.17 13.83 -34.22
CA GLU A 466 -5.15 14.21 -35.22
C GLU A 466 -3.79 14.48 -34.56
N ALA A 467 -3.77 15.31 -33.51
CA ALA A 467 -2.55 15.65 -32.79
C ALA A 467 -1.86 14.40 -32.22
N MET A 468 -2.63 13.58 -31.49
CA MET A 468 -2.12 12.37 -30.84
C MET A 468 -1.67 11.31 -31.85
N SER A 469 -2.40 11.11 -32.96
CA SER A 469 -2.05 10.15 -34.01
C SER A 469 -0.77 10.52 -34.75
N SER A 470 -0.45 11.82 -34.81
CA SER A 470 0.77 12.32 -35.46
C SER A 470 2.02 12.25 -34.57
N ALA A 471 1.85 11.97 -33.26
CA ALA A 471 2.95 11.94 -32.31
C ALA A 471 3.79 10.67 -32.48
N THR A 472 5.10 10.83 -32.66
CA THR A 472 6.03 9.74 -32.91
C THR A 472 7.17 9.70 -31.88
N GLY A 473 7.68 8.50 -31.63
CA GLY A 473 8.86 8.23 -30.81
C GLY A 473 10.17 8.52 -31.55
N GLU A 474 11.30 8.19 -30.90
CA GLU A 474 12.65 8.48 -31.43
C GLU A 474 12.94 7.72 -32.75
N ASP A 475 12.36 6.54 -32.89
CA ASP A 475 12.47 5.68 -34.08
C ASP A 475 11.46 6.03 -35.19
N GLY A 476 10.69 7.11 -35.00
CA GLY A 476 9.64 7.55 -35.92
C GLY A 476 8.37 6.68 -35.87
N GLN A 477 8.27 5.72 -34.95
CA GLN A 477 7.03 4.95 -34.77
C GLN A 477 5.98 5.75 -34.00
N PRO A 478 4.67 5.52 -34.22
CA PRO A 478 3.62 6.18 -33.45
C PRO A 478 3.76 5.90 -31.95
N LEU A 479 3.52 6.90 -31.10
CA LEU A 479 3.51 6.71 -29.64
C LEU A 479 2.31 5.89 -29.14
N TYR A 480 1.24 5.85 -29.91
CA TYR A 480 -0.01 5.18 -29.57
C TYR A 480 -0.35 4.11 -30.62
N GLU A 481 -0.69 2.92 -30.16
CA GLU A 481 -1.25 1.84 -30.98
C GLU A 481 -2.71 2.11 -31.33
N ASP A 482 -3.45 2.73 -30.41
CA ASP A 482 -4.88 3.04 -30.57
C ASP A 482 -5.27 4.28 -29.75
N LEU A 483 -6.33 4.96 -30.16
CA LEU A 483 -6.92 6.10 -29.46
C LEU A 483 -8.41 5.83 -29.27
N LEU A 484 -8.88 5.94 -28.03
CA LEU A 484 -10.21 5.50 -27.63
C LEU A 484 -11.07 6.70 -27.25
N ILE A 485 -12.10 6.99 -28.03
CA ILE A 485 -13.10 8.01 -27.69
C ILE A 485 -14.09 7.38 -26.71
N ALA A 486 -14.20 7.94 -25.50
CA ALA A 486 -14.94 7.31 -24.40
C ALA A 486 -16.42 7.05 -24.73
N SER A 487 -17.08 7.95 -25.48
CA SER A 487 -18.47 7.78 -25.90
C SER A 487 -18.69 6.65 -26.91
N GLU A 488 -17.63 6.22 -27.60
CA GLU A 488 -17.67 5.12 -28.58
C GLU A 488 -17.37 3.77 -27.92
N HIS A 489 -16.84 3.76 -26.69
CA HIS A 489 -16.41 2.58 -25.94
C HIS A 489 -17.03 2.47 -24.53
N PRO A 490 -18.36 2.53 -24.38
CA PRO A 490 -19.01 2.42 -23.07
C PRO A 490 -18.75 1.06 -22.38
N GLU A 491 -18.43 0.01 -23.14
CA GLU A 491 -18.11 -1.33 -22.63
C GLU A 491 -16.84 -1.38 -21.78
N LEU A 492 -15.92 -0.41 -21.96
CA LEU A 492 -14.67 -0.35 -21.21
C LEU A 492 -14.83 0.33 -19.84
N GLY A 493 -15.99 0.93 -19.56
CA GLY A 493 -16.22 1.69 -18.33
C GLY A 493 -15.37 2.96 -18.21
N ILE A 494 -14.76 3.41 -19.31
CA ILE A 494 -13.99 4.65 -19.37
C ILE A 494 -14.91 5.87 -19.54
N GLY A 495 -14.41 7.03 -19.14
CA GLY A 495 -15.17 8.28 -19.18
C GLY A 495 -16.12 8.43 -17.98
N GLY A 496 -17.35 8.86 -18.26
CA GLY A 496 -18.34 9.16 -17.22
C GLY A 496 -18.09 10.49 -16.48
N PRO A 497 -18.76 10.72 -15.34
CA PRO A 497 -18.74 11.98 -14.60
C PRO A 497 -17.34 12.52 -14.27
N ALA A 498 -16.44 11.64 -13.80
CA ALA A 498 -15.12 12.01 -13.31
C ALA A 498 -13.95 11.56 -14.21
N GLY A 499 -14.25 10.91 -15.34
CA GLY A 499 -13.26 10.49 -16.33
C GLY A 499 -13.09 11.49 -17.48
N GLY A 500 -12.16 11.18 -18.39
CA GLY A 500 -11.91 11.94 -19.62
C GLY A 500 -12.75 11.55 -20.83
N ASP A 501 -12.34 12.08 -21.97
CA ASP A 501 -13.02 12.00 -23.26
C ASP A 501 -12.25 11.15 -24.28
N VAL A 502 -10.93 11.30 -24.30
CA VAL A 502 -10.04 10.53 -25.16
C VAL A 502 -9.00 9.83 -24.30
N TYR A 503 -8.93 8.52 -24.48
CA TYR A 503 -7.95 7.64 -23.86
C TYR A 503 -7.05 7.09 -24.97
N TRP A 504 -6.05 6.31 -24.59
CA TRP A 504 -5.11 5.76 -25.53
C TRP A 504 -4.70 4.36 -25.12
N LYS A 505 -4.20 3.64 -26.11
CA LYS A 505 -3.35 2.48 -25.94
C LYS A 505 -1.96 2.88 -26.42
N GLU A 506 -1.06 3.14 -25.49
CA GLU A 506 0.32 3.49 -25.80
C GLU A 506 1.13 2.27 -26.27
N GLN A 507 2.19 2.53 -27.03
CA GLN A 507 3.19 1.51 -27.35
C GLN A 507 3.76 0.87 -26.09
N PHE A 508 4.10 -0.42 -26.17
CA PHE A 508 4.69 -1.13 -25.06
C PHE A 508 5.95 -0.43 -24.52
N GLY A 509 6.07 -0.35 -23.19
CA GLY A 509 7.20 0.29 -22.50
C GLY A 509 6.99 1.78 -22.20
N TYR A 510 5.96 2.42 -22.76
CA TYR A 510 5.57 3.80 -22.44
C TYR A 510 4.63 3.87 -21.22
N ARG A 511 4.62 5.05 -20.58
CA ARG A 511 3.60 5.47 -19.61
C ARG A 511 3.25 6.94 -19.80
N GLY A 512 2.05 7.34 -19.44
CA GLY A 512 1.62 8.74 -19.50
C GLY A 512 2.19 9.61 -18.37
N ASN A 513 2.50 10.86 -18.70
CA ASN A 513 2.96 11.87 -17.76
C ASN A 513 2.31 13.24 -18.03
N ARG A 514 1.59 13.78 -17.05
CA ARG A 514 0.83 15.03 -17.19
C ARG A 514 1.68 16.30 -17.33
N PHE A 515 2.96 16.26 -16.96
CA PHE A 515 3.74 17.50 -16.88
C PHE A 515 4.04 18.07 -18.26
N LEU A 516 4.01 19.40 -18.36
CA LEU A 516 4.62 20.12 -19.47
C LEU A 516 6.13 20.12 -19.26
N THR A 517 6.87 19.86 -20.32
CA THR A 517 8.35 19.82 -20.30
C THR A 517 8.92 20.42 -21.58
N ASP A 518 10.22 20.70 -21.58
CA ASP A 518 10.99 21.04 -22.76
C ASP A 518 11.47 19.80 -23.55
N ASP A 519 11.27 18.59 -23.00
CA ASP A 519 11.70 17.32 -23.61
C ASP A 519 10.87 16.89 -24.84
N GLY A 520 9.88 17.69 -25.28
CA GLY A 520 9.00 17.34 -26.39
C GLY A 520 7.93 16.29 -26.03
N ALA A 521 7.48 15.50 -26.99
CA ALA A 521 6.33 14.59 -26.81
C ALA A 521 6.63 13.36 -25.95
N PHE A 522 7.89 12.99 -25.74
CA PHE A 522 8.28 11.82 -24.96
C PHE A 522 9.72 11.92 -24.43
N SER A 523 10.08 11.08 -23.46
CA SER A 523 11.45 10.93 -22.96
C SER A 523 11.71 9.55 -22.37
N ARG A 524 12.97 9.25 -22.07
CA ARG A 524 13.33 8.09 -21.25
C ARG A 524 12.82 8.30 -19.83
N ALA A 525 12.39 7.21 -19.21
CA ALA A 525 11.83 7.23 -17.87
C ALA A 525 12.60 6.28 -16.95
N SER A 526 12.51 6.49 -15.64
CA SER A 526 13.04 5.50 -14.69
C SER A 526 12.35 4.15 -14.90
N LEU A 527 13.12 3.07 -14.84
CA LEU A 527 12.60 1.71 -14.88
C LEU A 527 11.60 1.50 -13.74
N GLY A 528 10.52 0.83 -14.07
CA GLY A 528 9.49 0.44 -13.12
C GLY A 528 8.33 -0.23 -13.84
N ALA A 529 7.21 -0.33 -13.17
CA ALA A 529 5.98 -0.82 -13.75
C ALA A 529 4.79 -0.01 -13.25
N GLY A 530 3.69 -0.08 -13.99
CA GLY A 530 2.47 0.64 -13.68
C GLY A 530 1.23 -0.12 -14.12
N HIS A 531 0.09 0.49 -13.87
CA HIS A 531 -1.23 0.04 -14.27
C HIS A 531 -1.99 1.25 -14.83
N GLY A 532 -3.23 1.05 -15.28
CA GLY A 532 -4.03 2.10 -15.92
C GLY A 532 -3.85 2.16 -17.44
N PHE A 533 -3.38 1.07 -18.04
CA PHE A 533 -3.38 0.82 -19.48
C PHE A 533 -4.74 0.28 -19.94
N ASP A 534 -4.90 0.04 -21.24
CA ASP A 534 -6.07 -0.61 -21.82
C ASP A 534 -6.44 -1.91 -21.06
N SER A 535 -7.64 -1.95 -20.49
CA SER A 535 -8.10 -3.05 -19.63
C SER A 535 -8.29 -4.37 -20.37
N ARG A 536 -8.27 -4.37 -21.71
CA ARG A 536 -8.32 -5.57 -22.56
C ARG A 536 -6.97 -6.26 -22.70
N GLU A 537 -5.89 -5.61 -22.27
CA GLU A 537 -4.55 -6.16 -22.40
C GLU A 537 -4.27 -7.23 -21.34
N PRO A 538 -3.64 -8.37 -21.73
CA PRO A 538 -3.40 -9.47 -20.79
C PRO A 538 -2.62 -9.09 -19.54
N ASP A 539 -1.77 -8.07 -19.60
CA ASP A 539 -1.01 -7.59 -18.45
C ASP A 539 -1.84 -6.75 -17.47
N MET A 540 -3.01 -6.25 -17.86
CA MET A 540 -3.98 -5.60 -16.98
C MET A 540 -4.97 -6.58 -16.35
N HIS A 541 -4.99 -7.83 -16.80
CA HIS A 541 -5.85 -8.86 -16.23
C HIS A 541 -5.38 -9.28 -14.83
N THR A 542 -6.34 -9.66 -14.00
CA THR A 542 -6.11 -10.16 -12.65
C THR A 542 -6.86 -11.48 -12.43
N ALA A 543 -6.67 -12.11 -11.28
CA ALA A 543 -7.35 -13.35 -10.93
C ALA A 543 -8.70 -13.08 -10.27
N PHE A 544 -9.67 -13.95 -10.51
CA PHE A 544 -10.88 -14.10 -9.70
C PHE A 544 -11.08 -15.58 -9.37
N CYS A 545 -11.08 -15.92 -8.08
CA CYS A 545 -11.23 -17.27 -7.56
C CYS A 545 -12.31 -17.31 -6.48
N ALA A 546 -13.00 -18.46 -6.36
CA ALA A 546 -13.84 -18.80 -5.22
C ALA A 546 -13.34 -20.11 -4.61
N TYR A 547 -13.28 -20.18 -3.29
CA TYR A 547 -12.85 -21.34 -2.52
C TYR A 547 -13.85 -21.59 -1.39
N GLY A 548 -14.26 -22.84 -1.21
CA GLY A 548 -15.23 -23.26 -0.18
C GLY A 548 -15.96 -24.53 -0.60
N ASN A 549 -16.72 -25.12 0.32
CA ASN A 549 -17.42 -26.39 0.12
C ASN A 549 -18.50 -26.35 -0.98
N ASP A 550 -18.97 -25.16 -1.35
CA ASP A 550 -20.00 -24.95 -2.37
C ASP A 550 -19.45 -24.93 -3.81
N PHE A 551 -18.11 -24.90 -3.99
CA PHE A 551 -17.50 -24.72 -5.30
C PHE A 551 -16.81 -25.98 -5.82
N SER A 552 -17.02 -26.25 -7.10
CA SER A 552 -16.31 -27.34 -7.80
C SER A 552 -14.93 -26.88 -8.24
N ALA A 553 -13.92 -27.73 -8.07
CA ALA A 553 -12.59 -27.45 -8.60
C ALA A 553 -12.61 -27.35 -10.13
N GLY A 554 -12.21 -26.20 -10.68
CA GLY A 554 -12.23 -25.98 -12.13
C GLY A 554 -11.82 -24.57 -12.52
N ARG A 555 -11.98 -24.25 -13.80
CA ARG A 555 -11.81 -22.89 -14.34
C ARG A 555 -13.11 -22.45 -15.00
N ILE A 556 -13.42 -21.17 -14.83
CA ILE A 556 -14.51 -20.49 -15.54
C ILE A 556 -13.94 -19.59 -16.65
N PRO A 557 -14.77 -19.16 -17.63
CA PRO A 557 -14.38 -18.12 -18.58
C PRO A 557 -13.97 -16.81 -17.87
N GLY A 558 -13.33 -15.91 -18.61
CA GLY A 558 -12.95 -14.59 -18.09
C GLY A 558 -14.14 -13.81 -17.51
N VAL A 559 -13.89 -13.13 -16.40
CA VAL A 559 -14.87 -12.37 -15.62
C VAL A 559 -14.44 -10.90 -15.58
N ARG A 560 -15.39 -9.96 -15.61
CA ARG A 560 -15.08 -8.54 -15.43
C ARG A 560 -15.06 -8.22 -13.94
N THR A 561 -14.17 -7.34 -13.47
CA THR A 561 -14.09 -6.97 -12.05
C THR A 561 -15.43 -6.46 -11.49
N ILE A 562 -16.25 -5.79 -12.32
CA ILE A 562 -17.59 -5.32 -11.94
C ILE A 562 -18.60 -6.45 -11.64
N ASP A 563 -18.32 -7.67 -12.07
CA ASP A 563 -19.16 -8.86 -11.89
C ASP A 563 -18.92 -9.53 -10.50
N VAL A 564 -17.84 -9.17 -9.79
CA VAL A 564 -17.47 -9.78 -8.49
C VAL A 564 -18.50 -9.48 -7.41
N VAL A 565 -18.83 -8.21 -7.19
CA VAL A 565 -19.79 -7.78 -6.16
C VAL A 565 -21.20 -8.37 -6.37
N PRO A 566 -21.82 -8.33 -7.56
CA PRO A 566 -23.11 -8.98 -7.76
C PRO A 566 -23.05 -10.51 -7.63
N THR A 567 -21.89 -11.14 -7.90
CA THR A 567 -21.70 -12.58 -7.66
C THR A 567 -21.71 -12.91 -6.17
N ILE A 568 -21.03 -12.11 -5.35
CA ILE A 568 -21.03 -12.28 -3.88
C ILE A 568 -22.44 -12.04 -3.31
N ALA A 569 -23.15 -11.00 -3.80
CA ALA A 569 -24.53 -10.74 -3.36
C ALA A 569 -25.48 -11.90 -3.70
N ASP A 570 -25.38 -12.46 -4.92
CA ASP A 570 -26.14 -13.63 -5.35
C ASP A 570 -25.83 -14.86 -4.46
N TYR A 571 -24.56 -15.09 -4.14
CA TYR A 571 -24.14 -16.16 -3.23
C TYR A 571 -24.74 -16.00 -1.83
N LEU A 572 -24.80 -14.77 -1.32
CA LEU A 572 -25.41 -14.47 -0.02
C LEU A 572 -26.96 -14.46 -0.06
N GLY A 573 -27.58 -14.61 -1.24
CA GLY A 573 -29.03 -14.54 -1.41
C GLY A 573 -29.63 -13.15 -1.17
N VAL A 574 -28.86 -12.09 -1.40
CA VAL A 574 -29.26 -10.69 -1.19
C VAL A 574 -29.20 -9.89 -2.49
N SER A 575 -29.87 -8.74 -2.52
CA SER A 575 -29.76 -7.82 -3.64
C SER A 575 -28.37 -7.18 -3.69
N ALA A 576 -27.78 -7.11 -4.88
CA ALA A 576 -26.55 -6.37 -5.11
C ALA A 576 -26.74 -4.86 -4.89
N PRO A 577 -25.66 -4.09 -4.65
CA PRO A 577 -25.73 -2.64 -4.48
C PRO A 577 -26.43 -1.96 -5.66
N ALA A 578 -27.35 -1.02 -5.40
CA ALA A 578 -28.30 -0.53 -6.42
C ALA A 578 -27.66 0.10 -7.68
N ASN A 579 -26.39 0.48 -7.62
CA ASN A 579 -25.62 1.11 -8.69
C ASN A 579 -24.61 0.16 -9.35
N HIS A 580 -24.71 -1.16 -9.11
CA HIS A 580 -23.90 -2.14 -9.81
C HIS A 580 -24.21 -2.17 -11.31
N THR A 581 -23.19 -2.41 -12.13
CA THR A 581 -23.32 -2.56 -13.60
C THR A 581 -22.88 -3.93 -14.09
N GLY A 582 -22.33 -4.77 -13.20
CA GLY A 582 -21.95 -6.14 -13.51
C GLY A 582 -23.12 -7.13 -13.47
N THR A 583 -22.81 -8.38 -13.78
CA THR A 583 -23.72 -9.53 -13.81
C THR A 583 -23.09 -10.66 -13.00
N THR A 584 -23.90 -11.35 -12.18
CA THR A 584 -23.42 -12.51 -11.40
C THR A 584 -22.85 -13.60 -12.31
N VAL A 585 -21.74 -14.21 -11.87
CA VAL A 585 -21.12 -15.40 -12.46
C VAL A 585 -21.14 -16.59 -11.48
N LEU A 586 -22.07 -16.58 -10.52
CA LEU A 586 -22.17 -17.63 -9.50
C LEU A 586 -22.41 -19.03 -10.09
N ALA A 587 -23.35 -19.16 -11.04
CA ALA A 587 -23.66 -20.46 -11.63
C ALA A 587 -22.43 -21.14 -12.28
N PRO A 588 -21.64 -20.46 -13.13
CA PRO A 588 -20.35 -20.99 -13.60
C PRO A 588 -19.37 -21.39 -12.50
N LEU A 589 -19.32 -20.68 -11.36
CA LEU A 589 -18.44 -21.02 -10.24
C LEU A 589 -18.89 -22.31 -9.54
N MET A 590 -20.19 -22.52 -9.37
CA MET A 590 -20.74 -23.72 -8.73
C MET A 590 -20.63 -24.97 -9.63
N GLU A 591 -20.82 -24.79 -10.94
CA GLU A 591 -20.82 -25.86 -11.96
C GLU A 591 -19.48 -26.03 -12.71
N ALA A 592 -18.38 -25.52 -12.15
CA ALA A 592 -17.11 -25.33 -12.87
C ALA A 592 -16.67 -26.54 -13.71
N ILE A 593 -16.13 -26.25 -14.90
CA ILE A 593 -15.64 -27.27 -15.83
C ILE A 593 -14.42 -27.98 -15.19
N PRO A 594 -14.40 -29.33 -15.10
CA PRO A 594 -13.26 -30.05 -14.58
C PRO A 594 -11.99 -29.67 -15.35
N ALA A 595 -10.94 -29.24 -14.64
CA ALA A 595 -9.70 -28.81 -15.26
C ALA A 595 -9.04 -29.97 -16.04
N THR A 596 -9.22 -30.01 -17.35
CA THR A 596 -8.33 -30.78 -18.23
C THR A 596 -7.05 -29.98 -18.37
N ASN A 597 -6.07 -30.22 -17.49
CA ASN A 597 -4.77 -29.54 -17.51
C ASN A 597 -4.16 -29.44 -18.91
N PRO A 598 -3.84 -28.24 -19.43
CA PRO A 598 -2.57 -28.05 -20.10
C PRO A 598 -1.51 -27.64 -19.05
N PRO A 599 -0.24 -28.03 -19.24
CA PRO A 599 0.83 -27.64 -18.33
C PRO A 599 0.99 -26.11 -18.33
N ILE A 600 1.24 -25.57 -17.14
CA ILE A 600 1.84 -24.24 -16.99
C ILE A 600 3.25 -24.38 -17.56
N ASN A 601 3.48 -23.89 -18.78
CA ASN A 601 4.85 -23.75 -19.29
C ASN A 601 5.49 -22.56 -18.53
N PRO A 602 6.77 -22.70 -18.12
CA PRO A 602 7.44 -21.75 -17.24
C PRO A 602 7.57 -20.35 -17.83
#